data_AF-A0A924D4M6-F1
#
_entry.id   AF-A0A924D4M6-F1
#
_cell.length_a   1.000
_cell.length_b   1.000
_cell.length_c   1.000
_cell.angle_alpha   90.00
_cell.angle_beta   90.00
_cell.angle_gamma   90.00
#
_symmetry.space_group_name_H-M   'P 1'
#
loop_
_entity.id
_entity.type
_entity.pdbx_description
1 polymer ?
#
loop_
_entity_poly.entity_id
_entity_poly.type
_entity_poly.pdbx_seq_one_letter_code
_entity_poly.pdbx_strand_id
1 'polypeptide(L)'
;MKKLKPLNQEIAKTYGRYIQGLNFSFGLISILLTTDLKNKSSLAIAITGLISMYWIGKVATQIAYYPMYDIPKRTLFVIVSYFMNILFLLFATVNTLLFVNNLIGYYKF
;
A
#
# COMPACT_ATOMS: atom_id res chain seq x y z
N MET A 1 28.58 -13.78 4.08
CA MET A 1 27.39 -13.20 3.42
C MET A 1 26.96 -14.13 2.28
N LYS A 2 25.85 -14.85 2.42
CA LYS A 2 25.30 -15.68 1.33
C LYS A 2 24.74 -14.74 0.27
N LYS A 3 25.51 -14.45 -0.78
CA LYS A 3 25.01 -13.65 -1.91
C LYS A 3 23.92 -14.47 -2.60
N LEU A 4 22.75 -13.85 -2.78
CA LEU A 4 21.72 -14.39 -3.67
C LEU A 4 22.35 -14.67 -5.04
N LYS A 5 21.93 -15.75 -5.72
CA LYS A 5 22.33 -15.98 -7.11
C LYS A 5 22.02 -14.70 -7.92
N PRO A 6 22.85 -14.31 -8.90
CA PRO A 6 22.65 -13.08 -9.68
C PRO A 6 21.23 -12.93 -10.23
N LEU A 7 20.62 -14.04 -10.66
CA LEU A 7 19.23 -14.10 -11.11
C LEU A 7 18.21 -13.64 -10.05
N ASN A 8 18.37 -14.07 -8.80
CA ASN A 8 17.45 -13.70 -7.71
C ASN A 8 17.59 -12.22 -7.33
N GLN A 9 18.77 -11.62 -7.55
CA GLN A 9 18.99 -10.20 -7.31
C GLN A 9 18.30 -9.34 -8.37
N GLU A 10 18.38 -9.72 -9.64
CA GLU A 10 17.68 -9.00 -10.72
C GLU A 10 16.15 -9.11 -10.60
N ILE A 11 15.64 -10.27 -10.17
CA ILE A 11 14.23 -10.46 -9.82
C ILE A 11 13.85 -9.47 -8.70
N ALA A 12 14.53 -9.52 -7.55
CA ALA A 12 14.23 -8.65 -6.42
C ALA A 12 14.28 -7.15 -6.78
N LYS A 13 15.25 -6.74 -7.60
CA LYS A 13 15.41 -5.37 -8.07
C LYS A 13 14.27 -4.93 -8.99
N THR A 14 13.86 -5.81 -9.90
CA THR A 14 12.77 -5.57 -10.84
C THR A 14 11.44 -5.42 -10.10
N TYR A 15 11.11 -6.36 -9.21
CA TYR A 15 9.91 -6.26 -8.36
C TYR A 15 9.94 -5.05 -7.44
N GLY A 16 11.09 -4.74 -6.84
CA GLY A 16 11.25 -3.56 -6.00
C GLY A 16 10.93 -2.26 -6.75
N ARG A 17 11.41 -2.11 -7.99
CA ARG A 17 11.11 -0.96 -8.85
C ARG A 17 9.63 -0.86 -9.20
N TYR A 18 9.00 -1.98 -9.57
CA TYR A 18 7.56 -1.99 -9.87
C TYR A 18 6.71 -1.63 -8.66
N ILE A 19 7.01 -2.21 -7.49
CA ILE A 19 6.31 -1.91 -6.23
C ILE A 19 6.49 -0.44 -5.84
N GLN A 20 7.70 0.11 -5.98
CA GLN A 20 7.96 1.52 -5.68
C GLN A 20 7.16 2.45 -6.61
N GLY A 21 7.19 2.19 -7.91
CA GLY A 21 6.42 2.97 -8.89
C GLY A 21 4.93 2.95 -8.59
N LEU A 22 4.39 1.77 -8.27
CA LEU A 22 2.97 1.59 -7.98
C LEU A 22 2.55 2.29 -6.67
N ASN A 23 3.34 2.16 -5.59
CA ASN A 23 3.10 2.90 -4.34
C ASN A 23 3.12 4.42 -4.58
N PHE A 24 4.08 4.90 -5.36
CA PHE A 24 4.21 6.32 -5.66
C PHE A 24 3.03 6.83 -6.48
N SER A 25 2.62 6.09 -7.51
CA SER A 25 1.44 6.43 -8.32
C SER A 25 0.16 6.47 -7.50
N PHE A 26 -0.08 5.51 -6.61
CA PHE A 26 -1.25 5.54 -5.72
C PHE A 26 -1.21 6.70 -4.74
N GLY A 27 -0.03 7.04 -4.21
CA GLY A 27 0.16 8.24 -3.40
C GLY A 27 -0.18 9.52 -4.17
N LEU A 28 0.35 9.66 -5.39
CA LEU A 28 0.08 10.81 -6.26
C LEU A 28 -1.40 10.93 -6.63
N ILE A 29 -2.03 9.83 -7.04
CA ILE A 29 -3.46 9.79 -7.36
C ILE A 29 -4.28 10.24 -6.15
N SER A 30 -3.96 9.74 -4.96
CA SER A 30 -4.66 10.07 -3.72
C SER A 30 -4.56 11.54 -3.35
N ILE A 31 -3.46 12.22 -3.69
CA ILE A 31 -3.25 13.64 -3.40
C ILE A 31 -3.86 14.52 -4.49
N LEU A 32 -3.49 14.28 -5.75
CA LEU A 32 -3.82 15.15 -6.88
C LEU A 32 -5.27 15.02 -7.33
N LEU A 33 -5.85 13.82 -7.23
CA LEU A 33 -7.20 13.52 -7.74
C LEU A 33 -8.21 13.33 -6.60
N THR A 34 -7.97 13.94 -5.43
CA THR A 34 -8.82 13.78 -4.24
C THR A 34 -10.30 14.07 -4.53
N THR A 35 -10.59 15.12 -5.29
CA THR A 35 -11.96 15.52 -5.63
C THR A 35 -12.63 14.48 -6.53
N ASP A 36 -11.92 13.97 -7.53
CA ASP A 36 -12.41 12.93 -8.43
C ASP A 36 -12.60 11.59 -7.71
N LEU A 37 -11.70 11.24 -6.79
CA LEU A 37 -11.83 10.03 -5.98
C LEU A 37 -13.02 10.09 -5.01
N LYS A 38 -13.58 11.27 -4.74
CA LYS A 38 -14.74 11.46 -3.86
C LYS A 38 -16.06 11.68 -4.61
N ASN A 39 -16.03 11.68 -5.94
CA ASN A 39 -17.18 12.05 -6.76
C ASN A 39 -18.28 10.97 -6.83
N LYS A 40 -18.11 9.84 -6.12
CA LYS A 40 -19.05 8.70 -6.09
C LYS A 40 -19.36 8.12 -7.46
N SER A 41 -18.52 8.34 -8.48
CA SER A 41 -18.66 7.68 -9.78
C SER A 41 -18.26 6.20 -9.70
N SER A 42 -18.69 5.41 -10.68
CA SER A 42 -18.24 4.01 -10.84
C SER A 42 -16.71 3.92 -10.96
N LEU A 43 -16.08 4.91 -11.61
CA LEU A 43 -14.63 4.99 -11.72
C LEU A 43 -13.98 5.27 -10.37
N ALA A 44 -14.52 6.20 -9.58
CA ALA A 44 -14.02 6.48 -8.24
C ALA A 44 -14.09 5.24 -7.34
N ILE A 45 -15.18 4.47 -7.42
CA ILE A 45 -15.32 3.18 -6.71
C ILE A 45 -14.25 2.19 -7.17
N ALA A 46 -14.06 2.01 -8.49
CA ALA A 46 -13.09 1.07 -9.02
C ALA A 46 -11.65 1.41 -8.60
N ILE A 47 -11.26 2.69 -8.68
CA ILE A 47 -9.91 3.14 -8.33
C ILE A 47 -9.69 3.08 -6.81
N THR A 48 -10.62 3.60 -6.00
CA THR A 48 -10.49 3.56 -4.53
C THR A 48 -10.55 2.12 -4.00
N GLY A 49 -11.34 1.25 -4.63
CA GLY A 49 -11.36 -0.19 -4.38
C GLY A 49 -10.03 -0.85 -4.68
N LEU A 50 -9.46 -0.61 -5.87
CA LEU A 50 -8.14 -1.13 -6.26
C LEU A 50 -7.04 -0.69 -5.28
N ILE A 51 -7.00 0.60 -4.94
CA ILE A 51 -5.99 1.16 -4.01
C ILE A 51 -6.18 0.55 -2.62
N SER A 52 -7.41 0.48 -2.11
CA SER A 52 -7.70 -0.09 -0.78
C SER A 52 -7.30 -1.57 -0.69
N MET A 53 -7.65 -2.38 -1.70
CA MET A 53 -7.31 -3.79 -1.76
C MET A 53 -5.80 -4.01 -1.82
N TYR A 54 -5.09 -3.18 -2.58
CA TYR A 54 -3.63 -3.22 -2.63
C TYR A 54 -2.99 -2.98 -1.25
N TRP A 55 -3.43 -1.93 -0.53
CA TRP A 55 -2.88 -1.62 0.79
C TRP A 55 -3.25 -2.66 1.84
N ILE A 56 -4.50 -3.15 1.84
CA ILE A 56 -4.93 -4.24 2.72
C ILE A 56 -4.10 -5.50 2.45
N GLY A 57 -3.96 -5.90 1.19
CA GLY A 57 -3.18 -7.09 0.81
C GLY A 57 -1.72 -6.98 1.26
N LYS A 58 -1.12 -5.80 1.13
CA LYS A 58 0.23 -5.51 1.63
C LYS A 58 0.33 -5.68 3.14
N VAL A 59 -0.57 -5.05 3.92
CA VAL A 59 -0.56 -5.13 5.39
C VAL A 59 -0.84 -6.56 5.87
N ALA A 60 -1.81 -7.24 5.26
CA ALA A 60 -2.15 -8.63 5.58
C ALA A 60 -0.96 -9.57 5.33
N THR A 61 -0.30 -9.45 4.17
CA THR A 61 0.90 -10.24 3.85
C THR A 61 2.03 -9.96 4.84
N GLN A 62 2.19 -8.70 5.23
CA GLN A 62 3.22 -8.31 6.19
C GLN A 62 2.97 -8.91 7.58
N ILE A 63 1.73 -8.92 8.06
CA ILE A 63 1.36 -9.54 9.34
C ILE A 63 1.51 -11.06 9.28
N ALA A 64 1.13 -11.69 8.16
CA ALA A 64 1.12 -13.15 8.01
C ALA A 64 2.51 -13.76 7.81
N TYR A 65 3.39 -13.12 7.04
CA TYR A 65 4.64 -13.74 6.56
C TYR A 65 5.93 -13.10 7.09
N TYR A 66 5.89 -11.89 7.66
CA TYR A 66 7.10 -11.24 8.19
C TYR A 66 7.16 -11.36 9.72
N PRO A 67 7.91 -12.34 10.27
CA PRO A 67 8.29 -12.28 11.67
C PRO A 67 9.23 -11.09 11.85
N MET A 68 8.70 -10.00 12.41
CA MET A 68 9.41 -8.74 12.64
C MET A 68 10.63 -8.88 13.57
N TYR A 69 10.82 -10.06 14.16
CA TYR A 69 11.88 -10.41 15.11
C TYR A 69 13.28 -10.54 14.50
N ASP A 70 13.40 -10.79 13.18
CA ASP A 70 14.70 -10.97 12.51
C ASP A 70 15.31 -9.67 11.93
N ILE A 71 14.68 -8.52 12.18
CA ILE A 71 15.15 -7.23 11.66
C ILE A 71 16.39 -6.79 12.46
N PRO A 72 17.48 -6.34 11.80
CA PRO A 72 18.65 -5.80 12.49
C PRO A 72 18.23 -4.70 13.47
N LYS A 73 18.54 -4.88 14.75
CA LYS A 73 18.11 -4.02 15.88
C LYS A 73 18.75 -2.62 15.91
N ARG A 74 19.24 -2.11 14.78
CA ARG A 74 19.73 -0.74 14.67
C ARG A 74 18.55 0.22 14.80
N THR A 75 18.68 1.22 15.66
CA THR A 75 17.60 2.16 16.02
C THR A 75 16.90 2.78 14.81
N LEU A 76 17.67 3.18 13.77
CA LEU A 76 17.10 3.73 12.54
C LEU A 76 16.17 2.74 11.81
N PHE A 77 16.56 1.47 11.71
CA PHE A 77 15.76 0.45 11.03
C PHE A 77 14.47 0.15 11.78
N VAL A 78 14.53 0.15 13.11
CA VAL A 78 13.35 -0.04 13.97
C VAL A 78 12.38 1.13 13.81
N ILE A 79 12.86 2.38 13.92
CA ILE A 79 12.03 3.58 13.76
C ILE A 79 11.37 3.62 12.38
N VAL A 80 12.15 3.42 11.31
CA VAL A 80 11.64 3.42 9.93
C VAL A 80 10.62 2.31 9.73
N SER A 81 10.86 1.13 10.31
CA SER A 81 9.94 0.00 10.18
C SER A 81 8.59 0.29 10.86
N TYR A 82 8.58 0.78 12.09
CA TYR A 82 7.34 1.16 12.78
C TYR A 82 6.61 2.28 12.04
N PHE A 83 7.33 3.32 11.61
CA PHE A 83 6.74 4.43 10.85
C PHE A 83 6.08 3.96 9.55
N MET A 84 6.78 3.12 8.76
CA MET A 84 6.24 2.61 7.50
C MET A 84 5.02 1.72 7.71
N ASN A 85 4.99 0.92 8.78
CA ASN A 85 3.86 0.05 9.09
C ASN A 85 2.62 0.86 9.46
N ILE A 86 2.80 1.88 10.31
CA ILE A 86 1.72 2.81 10.68
C ILE A 86 1.22 3.54 9.44
N LEU A 87 2.12 3.99 8.57
CA LEU A 87 1.76 4.66 7.32
C LEU A 87 0.96 3.75 6.38
N PHE A 88 1.36 2.49 6.20
CA PHE A 88 0.62 1.56 5.35
C PHE A 88 -0.74 1.17 5.94
N LEU A 89 -0.83 1.04 7.27
CA LEU A 89 -2.10 0.82 7.95
C LEU A 89 -3.04 2.03 7.80
N LEU A 90 -2.49 3.25 7.89
CA LEU A 90 -3.24 4.48 7.64
C LEU A 90 -3.77 4.51 6.20
N PHE A 91 -2.93 4.20 5.21
CA PHE A 91 -3.36 4.16 3.81
C PHE A 91 -4.42 3.09 3.55
N ALA A 92 -4.28 1.90 4.12
CA ALA A 92 -5.31 0.87 4.04
C ALA A 92 -6.63 1.38 4.60
N THR A 93 -6.61 1.91 5.82
CA THR A 93 -7.82 2.38 6.52
C THR A 93 -8.50 3.53 5.76
N VAL A 94 -7.76 4.57 5.40
CA VAL A 94 -8.32 5.76 4.73
C VAL A 94 -8.89 5.41 3.36
N ASN A 95 -8.18 4.60 2.55
CA ASN A 95 -8.68 4.22 1.23
C ASN A 95 -9.87 3.27 1.31
N THR A 96 -9.91 2.37 2.30
CA THR A 96 -11.10 1.53 2.54
C THR A 96 -12.30 2.35 2.96
N LEU A 97 -12.13 3.32 3.86
CA LEU A 97 -13.22 4.23 4.25
C LEU A 97 -13.70 5.06 3.07
N LEU A 98 -12.78 5.55 2.23
CA LEU A 98 -13.13 6.30 1.02
C LEU A 98 -13.90 5.44 0.02
N PHE A 99 -13.48 4.19 -0.19
CA PHE A 99 -14.18 3.21 -1.01
C PHE A 99 -15.60 2.92 -0.48
N VAL A 100 -15.74 2.69 0.83
CA VAL A 100 -17.06 2.49 1.47
C VAL A 100 -17.94 3.73 1.31
N ASN A 101 -17.41 4.93 1.52
CA ASN A 101 -18.14 6.18 1.32
C ASN A 101 -18.60 6.36 -0.14
N ASN A 102 -17.76 5.99 -1.11
CA ASN A 102 -18.14 6.02 -2.52
C ASN A 102 -19.23 4.99 -2.84
N LEU A 103 -19.16 3.78 -2.27
CA LEU A 103 -20.19 2.76 -2.42
C LEU A 103 -21.54 3.22 -1.87
N ILE A 104 -21.57 3.69 -0.62
CA ILE A 104 -22.79 4.19 0.03
C ILE A 104 -23.39 5.34 -0.81
N GLY A 105 -22.55 6.29 -1.21
CA GLY A 105 -22.98 7.45 -1.99
C GLY A 105 -23.47 7.11 -3.40
N TYR A 106 -22.91 6.08 -4.04
CA TYR A 106 -23.31 5.65 -5.38
C TYR A 106 -24.64 4.87 -5.38
N TYR A 107 -24.81 3.97 -4.41
CA TYR A 107 -26.04 3.18 -4.27
C TYR A 107 -27.18 3.94 -3.57
N LYS A 108 -26.93 5.18 -3.08
CA LYS A 108 -27.89 6.02 -2.33
C LYS A 108 -28.57 5.25 -1.19
N PHE A 109 -27.78 4.55 -0.38
CA PHE A 109 -28.26 4.11 0.94
C PHE A 109 -28.51 5.32 1.85
#